data_AF-A0A2D5VBZ5-F1
#
_entry.id   AF-A0A2D5VBZ5-F1
#
_cell.length_a   1.000
_cell.length_b   1.000
_cell.length_c   1.000
_cell.angle_alpha   90.00
_cell.angle_beta   90.00
_cell.angle_gamma   90.00
#
_symmetry.space_group_name_H-M   'P 1'
#
loop_
_entity.id
_entity.type
_entity.pdbx_description
1 polymer ?
#
loop_
_entity_poly.entity_id
_entity_poly.type
_entity_poly.pdbx_seq_one_letter_code
_entity_poly.pdbx_strand_id
1 'polypeptide(L)' 'MAQLKPFVTDQQWIRLEPWRPKPQPSAKGGPKPRGNWQVFDGIIRLWPTGAGWNHLADRYPSANTCQPRL' A
#
# COMPACT_ATOMS: atom_id res chain seq x y z
N MET A 1 5.53 20.12 4.40
CA MET A 1 4.97 18.85 3.89
C MET A 1 3.58 18.65 4.49
N ALA A 2 2.50 18.86 3.73
CA ALA A 2 1.15 18.70 4.27
C ALA A 2 0.94 17.24 4.74
N GLN A 3 0.61 17.06 6.02
CA GLN A 3 0.26 15.76 6.60
C GLN A 3 -1.08 15.30 6.02
N LEU A 4 -1.04 14.56 4.91
CA LEU A 4 -2.24 13.93 4.35
C LEU A 4 -2.68 12.81 5.30
N LYS A 5 -3.94 12.90 5.75
CA LYS A 5 -4.56 11.91 6.63
C LYS A 5 -4.59 10.54 5.92
N PRO A 6 -4.25 9.44 6.61
CA PRO A 6 -4.40 8.09 6.06
C PRO A 6 -5.86 7.88 5.64
N PHE A 7 -6.06 7.28 4.47
CA PHE A 7 -7.41 7.01 3.95
C PHE A 7 -8.02 5.84 4.72
N VAL A 8 -7.19 4.85 5.06
CA VAL A 8 -7.57 3.72 5.91
C VAL A 8 -7.29 4.07 7.37
N THR A 9 -8.36 4.22 8.15
CA THR A 9 -8.26 4.41 9.60
C THR A 9 -7.73 3.16 10.30
N ASP A 10 -7.15 3.32 11.49
CA ASP A 10 -6.64 2.19 12.28
C ASP A 10 -7.74 1.18 12.60
N GLN A 11 -8.97 1.63 12.88
CA GLN A 11 -10.11 0.76 13.13
C GLN A 11 -10.51 -0.08 11.91
N GLN A 12 -10.45 0.51 10.70
CA GLN A 12 -10.68 -0.23 9.46
C GLN A 12 -9.52 -1.19 9.20
N TRP A 13 -8.29 -0.78 9.50
CA TRP A 13 -7.11 -1.63 9.33
C TRP A 13 -7.18 -2.89 10.20
N ILE A 14 -7.54 -2.76 11.48
CA ILE A 14 -7.68 -3.90 12.41
C ILE A 14 -8.66 -4.95 11.88
N ARG A 15 -9.74 -4.52 11.20
CA ARG A 15 -10.70 -5.45 10.61
C ARG A 15 -10.20 -6.12 9.34
N LEU A 16 -9.31 -5.47 8.59
CA LEU A 16 -8.81 -5.91 7.29
C LEU A 16 -7.52 -6.71 7.37
N GLU A 17 -6.67 -6.42 8.36
CA GLU A 17 -5.38 -7.08 8.57
C GLU A 17 -5.48 -8.62 8.61
N PRO A 18 -6.45 -9.24 9.30
CA PRO A 18 -6.53 -10.70 9.41
C PRO A 18 -6.75 -11.40 8.07
N TRP A 19 -7.37 -10.72 7.11
CA TRP A 19 -7.71 -11.26 5.80
C TRP A 19 -6.57 -11.14 4.79
N ARG A 20 -5.48 -10.45 5.16
CA ARG A 20 -4.35 -10.23 4.25
C ARG A 20 -3.27 -11.28 4.49
N PRO A 21 -2.71 -11.87 3.41
CA PRO A 21 -1.53 -12.71 3.56
C PRO A 21 -0.40 -11.87 4.15
N LYS A 22 0.28 -12.42 5.15
CA LYS A 22 1.48 -11.78 5.71
C LYS A 22 2.56 -11.75 4.62
N PRO A 23 3.25 -10.62 4.43
CA PRO A 23 4.31 -10.54 3.45
C PRO A 23 5.41 -11.55 3.80
N GLN A 24 5.64 -12.51 2.91
CA GLN A 24 6.75 -13.45 3.06
C GLN A 24 7.94 -12.96 2.25
N PRO A 25 9.15 -12.92 2.84
CA PRO A 25 10.36 -12.62 2.09
C PRO A 25 10.60 -13.72 1.04
N SER A 26 11.08 -13.33 -0.15
CA SER A 26 11.37 -14.30 -1.21
C SER A 26 12.61 -15.12 -0.86
N ALA A 27 12.50 -16.45 -1.02
CA ALA A 27 13.62 -17.38 -0.81
C ALA A 27 14.81 -17.12 -1.77
N LYS A 28 14.57 -16.48 -2.92
CA LYS A 28 15.60 -16.18 -3.92
C LYS A 28 16.47 -14.95 -3.57
N GLY A 29 16.18 -14.28 -2.46
CA GLY A 29 16.83 -13.01 -2.10
C GLY A 29 16.26 -11.86 -2.92
N GLY A 30 15.81 -10.82 -2.23
CA GLY A 30 15.22 -9.64 -2.84
C GLY A 30 14.91 -8.57 -1.79
N PRO A 31 14.41 -7.40 -2.22
CA PRO A 31 14.04 -6.33 -1.31
C PRO A 31 13.04 -6.82 -0.26
N LYS A 32 13.21 -6.38 1.00
CA LYS A 32 12.28 -6.73 2.07
C LYS A 32 10.86 -6.29 1.67
N PRO A 33 9.86 -7.17 1.83
CA PRO A 33 8.47 -6.81 1.55
C PRO A 33 8.05 -5.58 2.38
N ARG A 34 7.31 -4.67 1.75
CA ARG A 34 6.72 -3.50 2.44
C ARG A 34 5.53 -3.94 3.29
N GLY A 35 5.20 -3.16 4.32
CA GLY A 35 4.07 -3.44 5.20
C GLY A 35 2.73 -3.35 4.45
N ASN A 36 1.83 -4.30 4.74
CA ASN A 36 0.52 -4.39 4.07
C ASN A 36 -0.32 -3.11 4.21
N TRP A 37 -0.19 -2.39 5.33
CA TRP A 37 -0.96 -1.16 5.57
C TRP A 37 -0.63 -0.07 4.56
N GLN A 38 0.67 0.22 4.38
CA GLN A 38 1.14 1.23 3.43
C GLN A 38 0.72 0.88 1.99
N VAL A 39 0.88 -0.39 1.61
CA VAL A 39 0.53 -0.85 0.27
C VAL A 39 -0.97 -0.71 0.02
N PHE A 40 -1.79 -1.08 1.00
CA PHE A 40 -3.24 -1.05 0.88
C PHE A 40 -3.83 0.36 0.87
N ASP A 41 -3.33 1.24 1.73
CA ASP A 41 -3.72 2.65 1.75
C ASP A 41 -3.37 3.32 0.40
N GLY A 42 -2.23 2.95 -0.21
CA GLY A 42 -1.86 3.39 -1.55
C GLY A 42 -2.81 2.87 -2.65
N ILE A 43 -3.17 1.58 -2.63
CA ILE A 43 -4.12 0.97 -3.58
C ILE A 43 -5.48 1.69 -3.53
N ILE A 44 -6.05 1.83 -2.33
CA ILE A 44 -7.37 2.44 -2.15
C ILE A 44 -7.37 3.91 -2.54
N ARG A 45 -6.26 4.62 -2.39
CA ARG A 45 -6.19 6.03 -2.78
C ARG A 45 -6.10 6.21 -4.30
N LEU A 46 -5.42 5.29 -4.98
CA LEU A 46 -5.24 5.31 -6.42
C LEU A 46 -6.55 5.04 -7.19
N TRP A 47 -7.35 4.09 -6.70
CA TRP A 47 -8.57 3.62 -7.39
C TRP A 47 -9.65 4.68 -7.64
N PRO A 48 -10.03 5.53 -6.67
CA PRO A 48 -11.10 6.51 -6.84
C PRO A 48 -10.66 7.78 -7.58
N THR A 49 -9.40 8.16 -7.44
CA THR A 49 -8.92 9.45 -7.97
C THR A 49 -8.38 9.35 -9.39
N GLY A 50 -7.99 8.15 -9.85
CA GLY A 50 -7.21 8.00 -11.09
C GLY A 50 -5.92 8.83 -11.07
N ALA A 51 -5.49 9.31 -9.90
CA ALA A 51 -4.39 10.24 -9.76
C ALA A 51 -3.11 9.56 -10.22
N GLY A 52 -2.38 10.23 -11.12
CA GLY A 52 -1.11 9.72 -11.62
C GLY A 52 -0.17 9.40 -10.46
N TRP A 53 0.47 8.22 -10.54
CA TRP A 53 1.37 7.70 -9.49
C TRP A 53 2.43 8.71 -9.04
N ASN A 54 2.85 9.62 -9.94
CA ASN A 54 3.80 10.70 -9.66
C ASN A 54 3.38 11.61 -8.49
N HIS A 55 2.08 11.80 -8.23
CA HIS A 55 1.61 12.59 -7.09
C HIS A 55 1.67 11.83 -5.75
N LEU A 56 1.87 10.51 -5.78
CA LEU A 56 1.84 9.61 -4.62
C LEU A 56 3.18 8.92 -4.35
N ALA A 57 4.13 9.02 -5.29
CA ALA A 57 5.43 8.37 -5.26
C ALA A 57 6.30 8.72 -4.04
N ASP A 58 6.06 9.87 -3.41
CA ASP A 58 6.79 10.32 -2.21
C ASP A 58 6.40 9.53 -0.94
N ARG A 59 5.16 9.03 -0.84
CA ARG A 59 4.63 8.36 0.38
C ARG A 59 4.46 6.86 0.27
N TYR A 60 4.21 6.34 -0.92
CA TYR A 60 3.87 4.92 -1.11
C TYR A 60 4.99 4.17 -1.83
N PRO A 61 5.18 2.87 -1.52
CA PRO A 61 6.13 2.05 -2.27
C PRO A 61 5.72 1.99 -3.75
N SER A 62 6.69 1.76 -4.64
CA SER A 62 6.56 1.90 -6.10
C SER A 62 5.22 1.43 -6.70
N ALA A 63 4.82 2.03 -7.83
CA ALA A 63 3.56 1.69 -8.51
C ALA A 63 3.38 0.18 -8.69
N ASN A 64 4.44 -0.51 -9.08
CA ASN A 64 4.47 -1.95 -9.31
C ASN A 64 4.22 -2.79 -8.04
N THR A 65 4.38 -2.20 -6.85
CA THR A 65 4.06 -2.80 -5.54
C THR A 65 2.61 -2.56 -5.12
N CYS A 66 2.03 -1.43 -5.52
CA CYS A 66 0.67 -1.01 -5.18
C CYS A 66 -0.33 -1.24 -6.32
N GLN A 67 0.08 -1.83 -7.44
CA GLN A 67 -0.84 -2.28 -8.47
C GLN A 67 -1.24 -3.73 -8.19
N PRO A 68 -2.54 -4.09 -8.25
CA PRO A 68 -2.93 -5.49 -8.25
C PRO A 68 -2.29 -6.18 -9.45
N ARG A 69 -1.50 -7.23 -9.22
CA ARG A 69 -1.08 -8.15 -10.27
C ARG A 69 -2.32 -8.91 -10.73
N LEU A 70 -3.00 -8.40 -11.75
CA LEU A 70 -3.92 -9.17 -12.58
C LEU A 70 -3.09 -9.89 -13.64
#